data_AF-A0A938GST2-F1
#
_entry.id   AF-A0A938GST2-F1
#
_cell.length_a   1.000
_cell.length_b   1.000
_cell.length_c   1.000
_cell.angle_alpha   90.00
_cell.angle_beta   90.00
_cell.angle_gamma   90.00
#
_symmetry.space_group_name_H-M   'P 1'
#
loop_
_entity.id
_entity.type
_entity.pdbx_description
1 polymer ?
#
loop_
_entity_poly.entity_id
_entity_poly.type
_entity_poly.pdbx_seq_one_letter_code
_entity_poly.pdbx_strand_id
1 'polypeptide(L)' 'MFLEYRKPAARPRHRVVADFLVAAHAFHHATELITRDRGFYRHYFPKLRITHVGPA' A
#
# COMPACT_ATOMS: atom_id res chain seq x y z
N MET A 1 -3.89 -5.95 -9.93
CA MET A 1 -3.24 -5.42 -8.72
C MET A 1 -1.78 -5.86 -8.61
N PHE A 2 -1.48 -7.14 -8.31
CA PHE A 2 -0.08 -7.59 -8.18
C PHE A 2 0.71 -7.59 -9.51
N LEU A 3 0.06 -7.95 -10.63
CA LEU A 3 0.68 -7.88 -11.96
C LEU A 3 0.99 -6.44 -12.39
N GLU A 4 0.06 -5.50 -12.13
CA GLU A 4 0.29 -4.06 -12.32
C GLU A 4 1.44 -3.55 -11.44
N TYR A 5 1.51 -4.00 -10.19
CA TYR A 5 2.61 -3.68 -9.28
C TYR A 5 3.98 -4.15 -9.82
N ARG A 6 4.03 -5.36 -10.40
CA ARG A 6 5.26 -5.96 -10.94
C ARG A 6 5.72 -5.37 -12.27
N LYS A 7 4.97 -4.45 -12.88
CA LYS A 7 5.41 -3.78 -14.11
C LYS A 7 6.72 -3.02 -13.85
N PRO A 8 7.70 -3.10 -14.78
CA PRO A 8 8.94 -2.33 -14.68
C PRO A 8 8.63 -0.84 -14.48
N ALA A 9 9.32 -0.19 -13.55
CA ALA A 9 9.21 1.23 -13.30
C ALA A 9 10.54 1.92 -13.54
N ALA A 10 10.49 3.16 -14.04
CA ALA A 10 11.67 3.97 -14.33
C ALA A 10 12.53 4.29 -13.09
N ARG A 11 11.98 4.13 -11.87
CA ARG A 11 12.73 4.28 -10.61
C ARG A 11 12.72 3.00 -9.78
N PRO A 12 13.86 2.64 -9.15
CA PRO A 12 13.94 1.51 -8.22
C PRO A 12 12.97 1.67 -7.05
N ARG A 13 12.20 0.62 -6.79
CA ARG A 13 11.23 0.54 -5.72
C ARG A 13 11.89 -0.09 -4.48
N HIS A 14 12.45 0.73 -3.58
CA HIS A 14 13.29 0.26 -2.46
C HIS A 14 12.56 -0.52 -1.33
N ARG A 15 11.21 -0.54 -1.25
CA ARG A 15 10.47 -1.12 -0.10
C ARG A 15 9.25 -1.99 -0.43
N VAL A 16 9.01 -2.31 -1.69
CA VAL A 16 7.61 -2.30 -2.13
C VAL A 16 6.89 -3.66 -2.11
N VAL A 17 7.59 -4.79 -2.06
CA VAL A 17 6.92 -6.12 -1.97
C VAL A 17 6.30 -6.34 -0.59
N ALA A 18 7.02 -5.99 0.48
CA ALA A 18 6.51 -6.13 1.84
C ALA A 18 5.28 -5.25 2.07
N ASP A 19 5.36 -3.97 1.70
CA ASP A 19 4.23 -3.04 1.80
C ASP A 19 3.02 -3.51 1.00
N PHE A 20 3.24 -4.08 -0.20
CA PHE A 20 2.16 -4.67 -0.98
C PHE A 20 1.47 -5.83 -0.25
N LEU A 21 2.25 -6.75 0.35
CA LEU A 21 1.70 -7.90 1.07
C LEU A 21 0.95 -7.48 2.33
N VAL A 22 1.47 -6.50 3.08
CA VAL A 22 0.79 -5.93 4.25
C VAL A 22 -0.54 -5.31 3.86
N ALA A 23 -0.57 -4.52 2.78
CA ALA A 23 -1.79 -3.91 2.29
C ALA A 23 -2.81 -4.93 1.77
N ALA A 24 -2.36 -5.99 1.10
CA ALA A 24 -3.21 -7.09 0.67
C ALA A 24 -3.82 -7.83 1.86
N HIS A 25 -3.03 -8.12 2.89
CA HIS A 25 -3.55 -8.71 4.12
C HIS A 25 -4.59 -7.79 4.76
N ALA A 26 -4.30 -6.50 4.94
CA ALA A 26 -5.23 -5.55 5.56
C ALA A 26 -6.53 -5.44 4.75
N PHE A 27 -6.44 -5.45 3.43
CA PHE A 27 -7.60 -5.39 2.54
C PHE A 27 -8.57 -6.57 2.71
N HIS A 28 -8.06 -7.76 2.97
CA HIS A 28 -8.89 -8.97 3.12
C HIS A 28 -9.31 -9.26 4.56
N HIS A 29 -8.54 -8.80 5.55
CA HIS A 29 -8.67 -9.28 6.93
C HIS A 29 -8.72 -8.18 8.00
N ALA A 30 -8.65 -6.91 7.62
CA ALA A 30 -8.70 -5.79 8.58
C ALA A 30 -9.76 -4.76 8.19
N THR A 31 -10.11 -3.91 9.15
CA THR A 31 -11.02 -2.77 8.94
C THR A 31 -10.30 -1.57 8.31
N GLU A 32 -9.03 -1.37 8.64
CA GLU A 32 -8.19 -0.28 8.12
C GLU A 32 -6.69 -0.56 8.28
N LEU A 33 -5.87 0.15 7.50
CA LEU A 33 -4.42 0.16 7.59
C LEU A 33 -3.94 1.49 8.20
N ILE A 34 -3.26 1.42 9.33
CA ILE A 34 -2.64 2.57 9.99
C ILE A 34 -1.21 2.73 9.49
N THR A 35 -0.87 3.88 8.89
CA THR A 35 0.45 4.08 8.25
C THR A 35 0.86 5.55 8.15
N ARG A 36 2.17 5.80 8.13
CA ARG A 36 2.77 7.12 7.82
C ARG A 36 2.84 7.40 6.33
N ASP A 37 2.87 6.36 5.50
CA ASP A 37 2.90 6.49 4.04
C ASP A 37 1.51 6.18 3.49
N ARG A 38 0.86 7.16 2.84
CA ARG A 38 -0.48 7.01 2.25
C ARG A 38 -0.47 6.84 0.74
N GLY A 39 0.62 7.22 0.08
CA GLY A 39 0.65 7.41 -1.37
C GLY A 39 0.62 6.09 -2.14
N PHE A 40 1.44 5.14 -1.71
CA PHE A 40 1.55 3.82 -2.34
C PHE A 40 0.24 3.02 -2.27
N TYR A 41 -0.36 2.96 -1.09
CA TYR A 41 -1.50 2.09 -0.81
C TYR A 41 -2.75 2.48 -1.59
N ARG A 42 -3.04 3.79 -1.71
CA ARG A 42 -4.22 4.27 -2.44
C ARG A 42 -4.20 3.90 -3.93
N HIS A 43 -3.03 3.84 -4.54
CA HIS A 43 -2.91 3.52 -5.96
C HIS A 43 -3.26 2.05 -6.26
N TYR A 44 -2.77 1.12 -5.44
CA TYR A 44 -2.99 -0.31 -5.67
C TYR A 44 -4.26 -0.83 -4.98
N PHE A 45 -4.63 -0.26 -3.83
CA PHE A 45 -5.75 -0.67 -2.97
C PHE A 45 -6.74 0.48 -2.75
N PRO A 46 -7.44 0.97 -3.80
CA PRO A 46 -8.27 2.18 -3.71
C PRO A 46 -9.44 2.08 -2.73
N LYS A 47 -9.84 0.85 -2.36
CA LYS A 47 -10.91 0.57 -1.39
C LYS A 47 -10.40 0.28 0.03
N LEU A 48 -9.09 0.22 0.24
CA LEU A 48 -8.52 0.03 1.57
C LEU A 48 -8.65 1.33 2.37
N ARG A 49 -9.29 1.25 3.54
CA ARG A 49 -9.32 2.36 4.50
C ARG A 49 -7.92 2.59 5.06
N ILE A 50 -7.44 3.83 5.01
CA ILE A 50 -6.11 4.20 5.47
C ILE A 50 -6.22 5.31 6.50
N THR A 51 -5.65 5.07 7.67
CA THR A 51 -5.54 6.04 8.77
C THR A 51 -4.09 6.52 8.84
N HIS A 52 -3.88 7.83 8.75
CA HIS A 52 -2.54 8.42 8.92
C HIS A 52 -2.21 8.54 10.41
N VAL A 53 -0.97 8.23 10.80
CA VAL A 53 -0.47 8.51 12.15
C VAL A 53 0.78 9.36 12.06
N GLY A 54 0.73 10.56 12.63
CA GLY A 54 1.81 11.55 12.61
C GLY A 54 1.27 12.98 12.57
N PRO A 55 2.13 14.00 12.75
CA PRO A 55 1.72 15.40 12.67
C PRO A 55 1.04 15.71 11.33
N ALA A 56 0.10 16.66 11.37
CA ALA A 56 -0.72 17.07 10.24
C ALA A 56 0.10 17.73 9.12
#